data_AF-A0A352LYN8-F1
#
_entry.id   AF-A0A352LYN8-F1
#
_cell.length_a   1.000
_cell.length_b   1.000
_cell.length_c   1.000
_cell.angle_alpha   90.00
_cell.angle_beta   90.00
_cell.angle_gamma   90.00
#
_symmetry.space_group_name_H-M   'P 1'
#
loop_
_entity.id
_entity.type
_entity.pdbx_description
1 polymer ?
#
loop_
_entity_poly.entity_id
_entity_poly.type
_entity_poly.pdbx_seq_one_letter_code
_entity_poly.pdbx_strand_id
1 'polypeptide(L)'
;FLAVKKVLRGGGSVKFASEETIEEREEGLSIKYSKIIIGLRKNFADIRNSFLGDRTVGALLEELEGALQGLLDANLELGRRASQMEQYLASIGINGLRVKLAEYNGRIRTETDEALKEEYRKAAAMIDETLASYANGERMIKLIDLEMARSGNYLDIVKLKIANLCVSKSSSARMEVEEICAEINKLFEDIEKLKKNFSQIDFNFPARV
;
A
#
# COMPACT_ATOMS: atom_id res chain seq x y z
N PHE A 1 -27.64 28.85 19.87
CA PHE A 1 -28.09 29.75 18.78
C PHE A 1 -27.70 31.20 19.10
N LEU A 2 -26.47 31.58 18.75
CA LEU A 2 -25.81 32.90 18.81
C LEU A 2 -24.32 32.58 18.55
N ALA A 3 -23.65 32.94 17.47
CA ALA A 3 -24.01 33.72 16.31
C ALA A 3 -23.12 33.28 15.13
N VAL A 4 -23.76 32.73 14.11
CA VAL A 4 -23.25 32.55 12.74
C VAL A 4 -23.16 33.94 12.05
N LYS A 5 -22.47 34.90 12.68
CA LYS A 5 -22.36 36.29 12.18
C LYS A 5 -20.96 36.87 12.37
N LYS A 6 -19.94 36.12 11.93
CA LYS A 6 -18.63 36.71 11.58
C LYS A 6 -18.13 36.27 10.20
N VAL A 7 -19.08 35.87 9.35
CA VAL A 7 -18.90 35.85 7.90
C VAL A 7 -19.38 37.22 7.41
N LEU A 8 -18.56 37.90 6.60
CA LEU A 8 -18.82 39.19 5.94
C LEU A 8 -18.49 40.46 6.77
N ARG A 9 -17.22 40.87 6.79
CA ARG A 9 -16.78 42.27 6.53
C ARG A 9 -15.24 42.40 6.51
N GLY A 10 -14.73 42.87 5.37
CA GLY A 10 -13.37 43.41 5.15
C GLY A 10 -12.32 42.32 4.87
N GLY A 11 -11.81 42.11 3.66
CA GLY A 11 -11.41 43.12 2.68
C GLY A 11 -9.95 43.52 2.92
N GLY A 12 -9.02 42.65 2.53
CA GLY A 12 -7.58 42.87 2.61
C GLY A 12 -6.87 41.77 1.85
N SER A 13 -6.54 42.04 0.59
CA SER A 13 -5.80 41.15 -0.30
C SER A 13 -4.40 40.89 0.25
N VAL A 14 -4.24 39.78 0.96
CA VAL A 14 -2.93 39.16 1.16
C VAL A 14 -2.86 38.02 0.15
N LYS A 15 -1.96 38.14 -0.82
CA LYS A 15 -1.58 37.06 -1.71
C LYS A 15 -1.05 35.92 -0.84
N PHE A 16 -1.91 34.97 -0.51
CA PHE A 16 -1.45 33.67 -0.06
C PHE A 16 -0.86 33.01 -1.31
N ALA A 17 0.47 32.98 -1.36
CA ALA A 17 1.18 31.95 -2.09
C ALA A 17 0.47 30.64 -1.75
N SER A 18 0.03 29.90 -2.77
CA SER A 18 -0.54 28.58 -2.61
C SER A 18 0.36 27.81 -1.66
N GLU A 19 -0.15 27.52 -0.47
CA GLU A 19 0.31 26.38 0.32
C GLU A 19 0.11 25.19 -0.63
N GLU A 20 1.13 24.85 -1.40
CA GLU A 20 1.40 23.45 -1.68
C GLU A 20 1.49 22.85 -0.29
N THR A 21 0.37 22.31 0.21
CA THR A 21 0.39 21.32 1.27
C THR A 21 1.41 20.31 0.82
N ILE A 22 2.61 20.39 1.41
CA ILE A 22 3.67 19.40 1.21
C ILE A 22 3.01 18.09 1.61
N GLU A 23 2.64 17.28 0.62
CA GLU A 23 1.97 16.01 0.89
C GLU A 23 2.94 15.21 1.76
N GLU A 24 2.56 14.99 3.02
CA GLU A 24 3.35 14.21 3.96
C GLU A 24 3.65 12.85 3.31
N ARG A 25 4.95 12.59 3.12
CA ARG A 25 5.41 11.41 2.41
C ARG A 25 6.30 10.60 3.32
N GLU A 26 5.77 9.45 3.70
CA GLU A 26 6.54 8.42 4.39
C GLU A 26 7.70 7.94 3.51
N GLU A 27 8.89 7.82 4.11
CA GLU A 27 10.11 7.48 3.38
C GLU A 27 10.00 6.11 2.69
N GLY A 28 10.38 6.08 1.41
CA GLY A 28 10.36 4.86 0.60
C GLY A 28 8.97 4.46 0.09
N LEU A 29 7.93 5.28 0.29
CA LEU A 29 6.59 5.04 -0.22
C LEU A 29 6.23 5.96 -1.40
N SER A 30 5.38 5.49 -2.30
CA SER A 30 4.68 6.34 -3.25
C SER A 30 3.59 7.13 -2.51
N ILE A 31 3.20 8.28 -3.07
CA ILE A 31 2.18 9.18 -2.47
C ILE A 31 0.92 8.40 -2.07
N LYS A 32 0.49 7.48 -2.95
CA LYS A 32 -0.67 6.62 -2.76
C LYS A 32 -0.57 5.81 -1.45
N TYR A 33 0.52 5.09 -1.24
CA TYR A 33 0.68 4.26 -0.04
C TYR A 33 1.02 5.10 1.20
N SER A 34 1.73 6.22 1.05
CA SER A 34 1.96 7.17 2.15
C SER A 34 0.64 7.66 2.75
N LYS A 35 -0.34 8.03 1.91
CA LYS A 35 -1.68 8.46 2.36
C LYS A 35 -2.40 7.38 3.16
N ILE A 36 -2.31 6.11 2.73
CA ILE A 36 -2.90 4.99 3.45
C ILE A 36 -2.24 4.85 4.83
N ILE A 37 -0.91 4.78 4.89
CA ILE A 37 -0.16 4.61 6.14
C ILE A 37 -0.40 5.76 7.12
N ILE A 38 -0.43 7.01 6.65
CA ILE A 38 -0.75 8.18 7.48
C ILE A 38 -2.17 8.06 8.04
N GLY A 39 -3.13 7.64 7.22
CA GLY A 39 -4.49 7.33 7.66
C GLY A 39 -4.51 6.27 8.77
N LEU A 40 -3.77 5.17 8.60
CA LEU A 40 -3.67 4.12 9.62
C LEU A 40 -3.05 4.63 10.93
N ARG A 41 -1.97 5.42 10.86
CA ARG A 41 -1.31 6.01 12.04
C ARG A 41 -2.23 6.94 12.81
N LYS A 42 -2.93 7.83 12.09
CA LYS A 42 -3.92 8.72 12.69
C LYS A 42 -5.03 7.90 13.34
N ASN A 43 -5.49 6.86 12.66
CA ASN A 43 -6.55 6.01 13.17
C ASN A 43 -6.16 5.33 14.48
N PHE A 44 -4.94 4.81 14.53
CA PHE A 44 -4.37 4.19 15.71
C PHE A 44 -4.17 5.18 16.88
N ALA A 45 -3.66 6.38 16.59
CA ALA A 45 -3.48 7.42 17.61
C ALA A 45 -4.80 7.89 18.22
N ASP A 46 -5.85 8.04 17.40
CA ASP A 46 -7.19 8.41 17.87
C ASP A 46 -7.76 7.36 18.84
N ILE A 47 -7.60 6.07 18.51
CA ILE A 47 -8.01 4.96 19.38
C ILE A 47 -7.28 5.06 20.71
N ARG A 48 -5.94 5.11 20.70
CA ARG A 48 -5.13 5.13 21.92
C ARG A 48 -5.46 6.30 22.84
N ASN A 49 -5.59 7.51 22.29
CA ASN A 49 -5.81 8.73 23.07
C ASN A 49 -7.22 8.82 23.67
N SER A 50 -8.20 8.11 23.11
CA SER A 50 -9.59 8.17 23.57
C SER A 50 -9.81 7.48 24.94
N PHE A 51 -8.83 6.71 25.45
CA PHE A 51 -9.03 5.81 26.59
C PHE A 51 -8.02 5.97 27.73
N LEU A 52 -7.29 7.08 27.76
CA LEU A 52 -6.40 7.42 28.87
C LEU A 52 -7.21 7.54 30.18
N GLY A 53 -7.19 6.48 31.02
CA GLY A 53 -7.74 6.50 32.39
C GLY A 53 -8.65 5.35 32.81
N ASP A 54 -9.10 4.48 31.91
CA ASP A 54 -9.94 3.30 32.27
C ASP A 54 -9.07 2.05 32.49
N ARG A 55 -9.02 1.54 33.73
CA ARG A 55 -8.17 0.40 34.11
C ARG A 55 -8.69 -0.96 33.62
N THR A 56 -9.99 -1.09 33.35
CA THR A 56 -10.59 -2.36 32.92
C THR A 56 -10.49 -2.50 31.40
N VAL A 57 -10.68 -1.41 30.68
CA VAL A 57 -10.53 -1.35 29.22
C VAL A 57 -9.06 -1.25 28.82
N GLY A 58 -8.21 -0.65 29.66
CA GLY A 58 -6.77 -0.44 29.38
C GLY A 58 -6.00 -1.72 29.02
N ALA A 59 -6.14 -2.81 29.78
CA ALA A 59 -5.43 -4.06 29.49
C ALA A 59 -5.86 -4.71 28.15
N LEU A 60 -7.17 -4.61 27.81
CA LEU A 60 -7.69 -5.10 26.53
C LEU A 60 -7.18 -4.26 25.35
N LEU A 61 -6.99 -2.96 25.57
CA LEU A 61 -6.45 -2.06 24.58
C LEU A 61 -4.95 -2.24 24.37
N GLU A 62 -4.17 -2.61 25.39
CA GLU A 62 -2.75 -2.94 25.24
C GLU A 62 -2.54 -4.17 24.33
N GLU A 63 -3.35 -5.22 24.50
CA GLU A 63 -3.33 -6.38 23.60
C GLU A 63 -3.66 -5.99 22.15
N LEU A 64 -4.67 -5.14 22.00
CA LEU A 64 -5.09 -4.61 20.70
C LEU A 64 -4.03 -3.66 20.10
N GLU A 65 -3.31 -2.90 20.93
CA GLU A 65 -2.24 -1.99 20.52
C GLU A 65 -1.13 -2.76 19.82
N GLY A 66 -0.70 -3.89 20.40
CA GLY A 66 0.30 -4.76 19.78
C GLY A 66 -0.14 -5.32 18.43
N ALA A 67 -1.40 -5.78 18.33
CA ALA A 67 -1.95 -6.32 17.09
C ALA A 67 -2.05 -5.24 15.99
N LEU A 68 -2.55 -4.05 16.33
CA LEU A 68 -2.69 -2.92 15.41
C LEU A 68 -1.33 -2.40 14.95
N GLN A 69 -0.34 -2.33 15.85
CA GLN A 69 1.02 -1.94 15.50
C GLN A 69 1.66 -2.95 14.54
N GLY A 70 1.48 -4.26 14.78
CA GLY A 70 1.95 -5.30 13.87
C GLY A 70 1.32 -5.21 12.47
N LEU A 71 0.02 -4.92 12.39
CA LEU A 71 -0.68 -4.69 11.12
C LEU A 71 -0.18 -3.44 10.39
N LEU A 72 0.09 -2.36 11.12
CA LEU A 72 0.65 -1.13 10.57
C LEU A 72 2.03 -1.36 9.98
N ASP A 73 2.92 -2.05 10.71
CA ASP A 73 4.27 -2.36 10.24
C ASP A 73 4.25 -3.29 9.03
N ALA A 74 3.34 -4.28 9.02
CA ALA A 74 3.14 -5.16 7.87
C ALA A 74 2.68 -4.38 6.63
N ASN A 75 1.72 -3.46 6.77
CA ASN A 75 1.26 -2.58 5.70
C ASN A 75 2.36 -1.61 5.23
N LEU A 76 3.17 -1.08 6.14
CA LEU A 76 4.28 -0.20 5.82
C LEU A 76 5.31 -0.90 4.92
N GLU A 77 5.68 -2.13 5.29
CA GLU A 77 6.60 -2.93 4.48
C GLU A 77 5.99 -3.29 3.12
N LEU A 78 4.71 -3.69 3.10
CA LEU A 78 3.99 -4.02 1.86
C LEU A 78 3.94 -2.81 0.91
N GLY A 79 3.62 -1.63 1.44
CA GLY A 79 3.58 -0.39 0.67
C GLY A 79 4.96 0.02 0.13
N ARG A 80 6.04 -0.19 0.89
CA ARG A 80 7.42 0.06 0.40
C ARG A 80 7.76 -0.85 -0.77
N ARG A 81 7.44 -2.15 -0.68
CA ARG A 81 7.66 -3.12 -1.78
C ARG A 81 6.85 -2.74 -3.02
N ALA A 82 5.59 -2.35 -2.85
CA ALA A 82 4.77 -1.90 -3.96
C ALA A 82 5.28 -0.61 -4.60
N SER A 83 5.82 0.32 -3.80
CA SER A 83 6.43 1.55 -4.30
C SER A 83 7.68 1.28 -5.13
N GLN A 84 8.52 0.34 -4.69
CA GLN A 84 9.66 -0.14 -5.47
C GLN A 84 9.21 -0.81 -6.77
N MET A 85 8.11 -1.56 -6.72
CA MET A 85 7.51 -2.19 -7.90
C MET A 85 7.03 -1.16 -8.91
N GLU A 86 6.30 -0.15 -8.46
CA GLU A 86 5.81 0.96 -9.28
C GLU A 86 6.96 1.66 -9.99
N GLN A 87 8.07 1.91 -9.28
CA GLN A 87 9.29 2.49 -9.85
C GLN A 87 9.93 1.60 -10.91
N TYR A 88 10.04 0.29 -10.64
CA TYR A 88 10.58 -0.67 -11.60
C TYR A 88 9.73 -0.73 -12.87
N LEU A 89 8.42 -0.93 -12.74
CA LEU A 89 7.52 -0.99 -13.89
C LEU A 89 7.52 0.32 -14.68
N ALA A 90 7.57 1.48 -14.02
CA ALA A 90 7.68 2.77 -14.69
C ALA A 90 8.98 2.94 -15.48
N SER A 91 10.06 2.25 -15.08
CA SER A 91 11.34 2.26 -15.81
C SER A 91 11.32 1.40 -17.08
N ILE A 92 10.38 0.45 -17.19
CA ILE A 92 10.28 -0.45 -18.34
C ILE A 92 9.55 0.24 -19.49
N GLY A 93 10.26 0.45 -20.60
CA GLY A 93 9.69 0.92 -21.87
C GLY A 93 8.87 -0.16 -22.59
N ILE A 94 7.71 -0.56 -22.04
CA ILE A 94 6.87 -1.67 -22.55
C ILE A 94 6.60 -1.60 -24.04
N ASN A 95 6.21 -0.41 -24.53
CA ASN A 95 5.89 -0.24 -25.95
C ASN A 95 7.12 -0.45 -26.83
N GLY A 96 8.29 0.03 -26.38
CA GLY A 96 9.56 -0.19 -27.07
C GLY A 96 9.96 -1.67 -27.10
N LEU A 97 9.76 -2.39 -26.00
CA LEU A 97 10.00 -3.83 -25.95
C LEU A 97 9.08 -4.61 -26.89
N ARG A 98 7.79 -4.29 -26.93
CA ARG A 98 6.82 -4.91 -27.86
C ARG A 98 7.19 -4.69 -29.33
N VAL A 99 7.62 -3.48 -29.67
CA VAL A 99 8.09 -3.16 -31.03
C VAL A 99 9.34 -3.97 -31.37
N LYS A 100 10.34 -3.99 -30.48
CA LYS A 100 11.57 -4.79 -30.67
C LYS A 100 11.31 -6.28 -30.80
N LEU A 101 10.37 -6.82 -30.00
CA LEU A 101 9.97 -8.23 -30.10
C LEU A 101 9.36 -8.54 -31.48
N ALA A 102 8.45 -7.69 -31.96
CA ALA A 102 7.86 -7.84 -33.29
C ALA A 102 8.92 -7.76 -34.39
N GLU A 103 9.90 -6.86 -34.24
CA GLU A 103 11.05 -6.72 -35.14
C GLU A 103 11.92 -7.98 -35.16
N TYR A 104 12.34 -8.50 -34.00
CA TYR A 104 13.13 -9.74 -33.94
C TYR A 104 12.37 -10.93 -34.49
N ASN A 105 11.07 -11.06 -34.18
CA ASN A 105 10.22 -12.09 -34.77
C ASN A 105 10.08 -11.96 -36.30
N GLY A 106 10.10 -10.73 -36.83
CA GLY A 106 10.20 -10.47 -38.27
C GLY A 106 11.53 -10.97 -38.84
N ARG A 107 12.64 -10.57 -38.23
CA ARG A 107 14.00 -10.97 -38.66
C ARG A 107 14.21 -12.47 -38.60
N ILE A 108 13.74 -13.16 -37.56
CA ILE A 108 13.82 -14.63 -37.44
C ILE A 108 13.15 -15.35 -38.62
N ARG A 109 12.05 -14.81 -39.15
CA ARG A 109 11.33 -15.41 -40.29
C ARG A 109 12.07 -15.23 -41.62
N THR A 110 12.84 -14.16 -41.76
CA THR A 110 13.51 -13.79 -43.02
C THR A 110 15.00 -14.11 -43.03
N GLU A 111 15.61 -14.31 -41.86
CA GLU A 111 17.04 -14.55 -41.71
C GLU A 111 17.42 -15.95 -42.19
N THR A 112 18.48 -15.99 -42.99
CA THR A 112 19.04 -17.21 -43.59
C THR A 112 20.33 -17.65 -42.88
N ASP A 113 21.03 -16.74 -42.21
CA ASP A 113 22.15 -17.08 -41.34
C ASP A 113 21.63 -17.68 -40.02
N GLU A 114 21.81 -18.99 -39.84
CA GLU A 114 21.33 -19.69 -38.66
C GLU A 114 21.99 -19.23 -37.34
N ALA A 115 23.23 -18.73 -37.37
CA ALA A 115 23.87 -18.21 -36.17
C ALA A 115 23.22 -16.89 -35.73
N LEU A 116 23.00 -15.97 -36.68
CA LEU A 116 22.36 -14.68 -36.40
C LEU A 116 20.87 -14.85 -36.04
N LYS A 117 20.18 -15.80 -36.67
CA LYS A 117 18.81 -16.17 -36.34
C LYS A 117 18.67 -16.68 -34.91
N GLU A 118 19.64 -17.46 -34.43
CA GLU A 118 19.65 -17.93 -33.06
C GLU A 118 19.88 -16.79 -32.06
N GLU A 119 20.75 -15.83 -32.36
CA GLU A 119 20.91 -14.63 -31.55
C GLU A 119 19.62 -13.79 -31.47
N TYR A 120 18.87 -13.68 -32.58
CA TYR A 120 17.55 -13.06 -32.55
C TYR A 120 16.53 -13.84 -31.72
N ARG A 121 16.56 -15.17 -31.73
CA ARG A 121 15.68 -15.99 -30.86
C ARG A 121 15.99 -15.76 -29.38
N LYS A 122 17.27 -15.73 -29.00
CA LYS A 122 17.68 -15.42 -27.62
C LYS A 122 17.23 -14.02 -27.19
N ALA A 123 17.45 -13.02 -28.03
CA ALA A 123 17.02 -11.65 -27.75
C ALA A 123 15.49 -11.53 -27.63
N ALA A 124 14.73 -12.21 -28.49
CA ALA A 124 13.27 -12.27 -28.40
C ALA A 124 12.81 -12.95 -27.10
N ALA A 125 13.41 -14.09 -26.73
CA ALA A 125 13.09 -14.81 -25.50
C ALA A 125 13.34 -13.96 -24.24
N MET A 126 14.45 -13.23 -24.18
CA MET A 126 14.73 -12.30 -23.07
C MET A 126 13.69 -11.16 -22.98
N ILE A 127 13.22 -10.65 -24.12
CA ILE A 127 12.16 -9.63 -24.14
C ILE A 127 10.84 -10.22 -23.68
N ASP A 128 10.48 -11.43 -24.13
CA ASP A 128 9.27 -12.13 -23.69
C ASP A 128 9.26 -12.37 -22.18
N GLU A 129 10.39 -12.81 -21.61
CA GLU A 129 10.58 -12.97 -20.17
C GLU A 129 10.38 -11.64 -19.42
N THR A 130 10.96 -10.55 -19.94
CA THR A 130 10.80 -9.20 -19.35
C THR A 130 9.35 -8.74 -19.39
N LEU A 131 8.63 -8.96 -20.50
CA LEU A 131 7.21 -8.62 -20.63
C LEU A 131 6.32 -9.46 -19.70
N ALA A 132 6.65 -10.74 -19.52
CA ALA A 132 5.96 -11.62 -18.58
C ALA A 132 6.17 -11.17 -17.12
N SER A 133 7.41 -10.83 -16.74
CA SER A 133 7.74 -10.28 -15.43
C SER A 133 7.01 -8.96 -15.17
N TYR A 134 6.94 -8.07 -16.16
CA TYR A 134 6.16 -6.84 -16.07
C TYR A 134 4.67 -7.10 -15.79
N ALA A 135 4.05 -8.00 -16.55
CA ALA A 135 2.64 -8.35 -16.37
C ALA A 135 2.38 -8.98 -14.98
N ASN A 136 3.35 -9.73 -14.45
CA ASN A 136 3.29 -10.26 -13.08
C ASN A 136 3.37 -9.12 -12.06
N GLY A 137 4.28 -8.17 -12.24
CA GLY A 137 4.41 -6.99 -11.38
C GLY A 137 3.14 -6.14 -11.35
N GLU A 138 2.50 -5.88 -12.50
CA GLU A 138 1.23 -5.15 -12.56
C GLU A 138 0.11 -5.87 -11.79
N ARG A 139 0.02 -7.20 -11.93
CA ARG A 139 -0.94 -8.00 -11.17
C ARG A 139 -0.67 -7.94 -9.67
N MET A 140 0.60 -7.99 -9.28
CA MET A 140 0.99 -7.93 -7.87
C MET A 140 0.66 -6.58 -7.24
N ILE A 141 0.92 -5.46 -7.93
CA ILE A 141 0.52 -4.12 -7.45
C ILE A 141 -0.99 -4.07 -7.20
N LYS A 142 -1.80 -4.58 -8.14
CA LYS A 142 -3.26 -4.61 -7.97
C LYS A 142 -3.70 -5.41 -6.73
N LEU A 143 -3.04 -6.53 -6.44
CA LEU A 143 -3.33 -7.31 -5.24
C LEU A 143 -2.94 -6.56 -3.96
N ILE A 144 -1.78 -5.89 -3.98
CA ILE A 144 -1.34 -5.06 -2.85
C ILE A 144 -2.31 -3.89 -2.62
N ASP A 145 -2.78 -3.25 -3.69
CA ASP A 145 -3.77 -2.17 -3.61
C ASP A 145 -5.04 -2.59 -2.91
N LEU A 146 -5.56 -3.76 -3.30
CA LEU A 146 -6.77 -4.33 -2.70
C LEU A 146 -6.55 -4.63 -1.22
N GLU A 147 -5.41 -5.23 -0.84
CA GLU A 147 -5.15 -5.58 0.55
C GLU A 147 -4.88 -4.36 1.43
N MET A 148 -4.17 -3.34 0.92
CA MET A 148 -3.94 -2.09 1.65
C MET A 148 -5.25 -1.29 1.82
N ALA A 149 -6.11 -1.27 0.79
CA ALA A 149 -7.45 -0.67 0.91
C ALA A 149 -8.33 -1.41 1.92
N ARG A 150 -8.27 -2.76 1.92
CA ARG A 150 -8.96 -3.61 2.89
C ARG A 150 -8.49 -3.33 4.32
N SER A 151 -7.17 -3.23 4.54
CA SER A 151 -6.59 -2.87 5.83
C SER A 151 -7.04 -1.49 6.32
N GLY A 152 -7.06 -0.49 5.41
CA GLY A 152 -7.59 0.84 5.69
C GLY A 152 -9.04 0.83 6.15
N ASN A 153 -9.92 0.23 5.35
CA ASN A 153 -11.35 0.13 5.67
C ASN A 153 -11.61 -0.62 6.97
N TYR A 154 -10.84 -1.68 7.23
CA TYR A 154 -11.00 -2.46 8.45
C TYR A 154 -10.61 -1.66 9.71
N LEU A 155 -9.55 -0.85 9.65
CA LEU A 155 -9.17 0.04 10.74
C LEU A 155 -10.27 1.07 11.07
N ASP A 156 -10.99 1.60 10.07
CA ASP A 156 -12.15 2.46 10.32
C ASP A 156 -13.29 1.72 11.03
N ILE A 157 -13.51 0.44 10.71
CA ILE A 157 -14.49 -0.41 11.41
C ILE A 157 -14.06 -0.65 12.86
N VAL A 158 -12.78 -0.94 13.09
CA VAL A 158 -12.23 -1.14 14.44
C VAL A 158 -12.43 0.11 15.30
N LYS A 159 -12.20 1.31 14.75
CA LYS A 159 -12.50 2.58 15.45
C LYS A 159 -13.93 2.65 15.95
N LEU A 160 -14.89 2.30 15.11
CA LEU A 160 -16.31 2.31 15.46
C LEU A 160 -16.65 1.26 16.52
N LYS A 161 -16.11 0.04 16.39
CA LYS A 161 -16.29 -1.04 17.38
C LYS A 161 -15.76 -0.62 18.76
N ILE A 162 -14.54 -0.07 18.81
CA ILE A 162 -13.95 0.40 20.07
C ILE A 162 -14.75 1.57 20.66
N ALA A 163 -15.17 2.54 19.85
CA ALA A 163 -16.01 3.64 20.33
C ALA A 163 -17.32 3.14 20.98
N ASN A 164 -17.95 2.12 20.40
CA ASN A 164 -19.17 1.51 20.95
C ASN A 164 -18.93 0.74 22.25
N LEU A 165 -17.80 0.02 22.36
CA LEU A 165 -17.40 -0.65 23.60
C LEU A 165 -17.33 0.33 24.79
N CYS A 166 -16.83 1.52 24.54
CA CYS A 166 -16.61 2.51 25.59
C CYS A 166 -17.88 3.21 26.04
N VAL A 167 -18.90 3.29 25.18
CA VAL A 167 -20.22 3.80 25.56
C VAL A 167 -21.03 2.75 26.33
N SER A 168 -20.85 1.47 26.00
CA SER A 168 -21.74 0.39 26.45
C SER A 168 -21.41 -0.21 27.82
N LYS A 169 -20.24 0.11 28.44
CA LYS A 169 -19.76 -0.50 29.70
C LYS A 169 -19.91 -2.04 29.70
N SER A 170 -19.73 -2.66 28.53
CA SER A 170 -20.27 -3.99 28.29
C SER A 170 -19.43 -5.09 28.95
N SER A 171 -20.11 -6.08 29.49
CA SER A 171 -19.51 -7.35 29.90
C SER A 171 -18.97 -8.17 28.71
N SER A 172 -19.21 -7.75 27.46
CA SER A 172 -18.74 -8.39 26.23
C SER A 172 -17.45 -7.80 25.66
N ALA A 173 -16.84 -6.80 26.32
CA ALA A 173 -15.65 -6.12 25.82
C ALA A 173 -14.48 -7.06 25.47
N ARG A 174 -14.31 -8.14 26.23
CA ARG A 174 -13.30 -9.17 25.93
C ARG A 174 -13.57 -9.89 24.61
N MET A 175 -14.81 -10.33 24.37
CA MET A 175 -15.18 -11.04 23.14
C MET A 175 -15.00 -10.14 21.91
N GLU A 176 -15.42 -8.88 21.99
CA GLU A 176 -15.29 -7.95 20.88
C GLU A 176 -13.82 -7.63 20.54
N VAL A 177 -12.96 -7.52 21.56
CA VAL A 177 -11.52 -7.35 21.36
C VAL A 177 -10.89 -8.61 20.78
N GLU A 178 -11.28 -9.81 21.22
CA GLU A 178 -10.81 -11.07 20.66
C GLU A 178 -11.21 -11.24 19.18
N GLU A 179 -12.44 -10.87 18.81
CA GLU A 179 -12.88 -10.84 17.42
C GLU A 179 -12.05 -9.87 16.58
N ILE A 180 -11.81 -8.66 17.09
CA ILE A 180 -10.97 -7.67 16.40
C ILE A 180 -9.56 -8.22 16.19
N CYS A 181 -8.95 -8.81 17.23
CA CYS A 181 -7.62 -9.40 17.14
C CYS A 181 -7.57 -10.57 16.14
N ALA A 182 -8.59 -11.42 16.09
CA ALA A 182 -8.66 -12.52 15.12
C ALA A 182 -8.72 -12.01 13.68
N GLU A 183 -9.52 -10.97 13.43
CA GLU A 183 -9.63 -10.33 12.12
C GLU A 183 -8.31 -9.60 11.72
N ILE A 184 -7.63 -8.94 12.67
CA ILE A 184 -6.29 -8.35 12.45
C ILE A 184 -5.28 -9.44 12.07
N ASN A 185 -5.25 -10.56 12.81
CA ASN A 185 -4.33 -11.65 12.54
C ASN A 185 -4.56 -12.26 11.16
N LYS A 186 -5.83 -12.36 10.71
CA LYS A 186 -6.15 -12.80 9.35
C LYS A 186 -5.60 -11.84 8.29
N LEU A 187 -5.74 -10.53 8.49
CA LEU A 187 -5.15 -9.53 7.59
C LEU A 187 -3.63 -9.65 7.56
N PHE A 188 -3.00 -9.84 8.72
CA PHE A 188 -1.56 -10.06 8.82
C PHE A 188 -1.12 -11.31 8.02
N GLU A 189 -1.81 -12.44 8.16
CA GLU A 189 -1.53 -13.64 7.39
C GLU A 189 -1.69 -13.43 5.87
N ASP A 190 -2.72 -12.70 5.45
CA ASP A 190 -2.97 -12.40 4.04
C ASP A 190 -1.86 -11.50 3.46
N ILE A 191 -1.41 -10.49 4.23
CA ILE A 191 -0.25 -9.65 3.88
C ILE A 191 1.03 -10.48 3.79
N GLU A 192 1.29 -11.38 4.74
CA GLU A 192 2.48 -12.23 4.74
C GLU A 192 2.48 -13.22 3.57
N LYS A 193 1.32 -13.75 3.17
CA LYS A 193 1.18 -14.55 1.95
C LYS A 193 1.52 -13.72 0.70
N LEU A 194 1.01 -12.49 0.61
CA LEU A 194 1.33 -11.59 -0.50
C LEU A 194 2.82 -11.25 -0.57
N LYS A 195 3.45 -10.98 0.58
CA LYS A 195 4.91 -10.76 0.66
C LYS A 195 5.72 -11.97 0.19
N LYS A 196 5.31 -13.19 0.54
CA LYS A 196 5.96 -14.42 0.07
C LYS A 196 5.81 -14.59 -1.43
N ASN A 197 4.61 -14.39 -1.96
CA ASN A 197 4.36 -14.44 -3.40
C ASN A 197 5.19 -13.39 -4.15
N PHE A 198 5.38 -12.21 -3.56
CA PHE A 198 6.26 -11.16 -4.11
C PHE A 198 7.72 -11.60 -4.16
N SER A 199 8.26 -12.19 -3.10
CA SER A 199 9.67 -12.63 -3.06
C SER A 199 10.03 -13.73 -4.06
N GLN A 200 9.03 -14.38 -4.65
CA GLN A 200 9.20 -15.38 -5.70
C GLN A 200 9.24 -14.77 -7.11
N ILE A 201 8.89 -13.49 -7.26
CA ILE A 201 8.99 -12.80 -8.53
C ILE A 201 10.40 -12.24 -8.65
N ASP A 202 11.15 -12.76 -9.62
CA ASP A 202 12.51 -12.33 -9.90
C ASP A 202 12.46 -10.96 -10.60
N PHE A 203 12.46 -9.92 -9.79
CA PHE A 203 12.68 -8.57 -10.27
C PHE A 203 14.19 -8.36 -10.31
N ASN A 204 14.74 -8.28 -11.51
CA ASN A 204 16.07 -7.69 -11.73
C ASN A 204 15.99 -6.20 -11.36
N PHE A 205 15.91 -5.91 -10.06
CA PHE A 205 16.08 -4.57 -9.54
C PHE A 205 17.48 -4.13 -9.97
N PRO A 206 17.63 -3.03 -10.71
CA PRO A 206 18.95 -2.45 -10.87
C PRO A 206 19.48 -2.18 -9.46
N ALA A 207 20.57 -2.86 -9.10
CA ALA A 207 21.26 -2.62 -7.84
C ALA A 207 21.52 -1.12 -7.75
N ARG A 208 21.09 -0.50 -6.64
CA ARG A 208 21.32 0.93 -6.41
C ARG A 208 22.80 1.22 -6.63
N VAL A 209 23.11 2.03 -7.64
CA VAL A 209 24.42 2.69 -7.81
C VAL A 209 24.49 3.85 -6.84
#